data_AF-A0A833RYF5-F1
#
_entry.id   AF-A0A833RYF5-F1
#
_cell.length_a   1.000
_cell.length_b   1.000
_cell.length_c   1.000
_cell.angle_alpha   90.00
_cell.angle_beta   90.00
_cell.angle_gamma   90.00
#
_symmetry.space_group_name_H-M   'P 1'
#
loop_
_entity.id
_entity.type
_entity.pdbx_description
1 polymer ?
#
loop_
_entity_poly.entity_id
_entity_poly.type
_entity_poly.pdbx_seq_one_letter_code
_entity_poly.pdbx_strand_id
1 'polypeptide(L)' 'MATTANYAFSPDDEYFAHCGNDGKLRIWDAVTGHLKQEYVSNLHLSSPCCALAWLYVSSRATNTSSIYV' A
#
# COMPACT_ATOMS: atom_id res chain seq x y z
N MET A 1 1.89 17.58 -13.41
CA MET A 1 1.13 17.64 -12.14
C MET A 1 0.91 16.21 -11.69
N ALA A 2 1.67 15.73 -10.70
CA ALA A 2 1.35 14.47 -10.05
C ALA A 2 0.29 14.79 -9.01
N THR A 3 -0.97 14.49 -9.30
CA THR A 3 -2.01 14.46 -8.27
C THR A 3 -1.63 13.33 -7.32
N THR A 4 -1.07 13.67 -6.15
CA THR A 4 -0.91 12.72 -5.06
C THR A 4 -2.31 12.33 -4.62
N ALA A 5 -2.81 11.23 -5.18
CA ALA A 5 -4.07 10.66 -4.76
C ALA A 5 -3.82 10.05 -3.37
N ASN A 6 -4.60 10.50 -2.38
CA ASN A 6 -4.56 9.94 -1.02
C ASN A 6 -5.22 8.56 -0.97
N TYR A 7 -5.70 8.07 -2.11
CA TYR A 7 -6.30 6.77 -2.32
C TYR A 7 -5.70 6.13 -3.57
N ALA A 8 -5.53 4.81 -3.56
CA ALA A 8 -5.05 4.05 -4.70
C ALA A 8 -5.59 2.62 -4.65
N PHE A 9 -5.99 2.10 -5.81
CA PHE A 9 -6.24 0.67 -5.97
C PHE A 9 -4.92 -0.07 -6.07
N SER A 10 -4.91 -1.27 -5.51
CA SER A 10 -3.84 -2.19 -5.77
C SER A 10 -3.87 -2.56 -7.26
N PRO A 11 -2.72 -2.76 -7.86
CA PRO A 11 -2.63 -3.03 -9.30
C PRO A 11 -3.12 -4.44 -9.71
N ASP A 12 -3.50 -5.28 -8.75
CA ASP A 12 -4.26 -6.54 -8.94
C ASP A 12 -5.78 -6.36 -8.74
N ASP A 13 -6.26 -5.14 -8.47
CA ASP A 13 -7.65 -4.79 -8.17
C ASP A 13 -8.29 -5.56 -6.99
N GLU A 14 -7.48 -6.23 -6.16
CA GLU A 14 -7.98 -6.96 -4.99
C GLU A 14 -8.16 -6.06 -3.76
N TYR A 15 -7.41 -4.95 -3.69
CA TYR A 15 -7.36 -4.07 -2.55
C TYR A 15 -7.54 -2.60 -2.93
N PHE A 16 -8.20 -1.87 -2.04
CA PHE A 16 -8.30 -0.43 -2.10
C PHE A 16 -7.62 0.16 -0.87
N ALA A 17 -6.73 1.12 -1.05
CA ALA A 17 -6.09 1.83 0.05
C ALA A 17 -6.47 3.31 0.03
N HIS A 18 -6.63 3.89 1.22
CA HIS A 18 -6.90 5.31 1.42
C HIS A 18 -6.22 5.76 2.71
N CYS A 19 -5.40 6.81 2.65
CA CYS A 19 -5.00 7.55 3.83
C CYS A 19 -5.82 8.84 3.96
N GLY A 20 -6.57 8.96 5.05
CA GLY A 20 -7.37 10.14 5.34
C GLY A 20 -6.57 11.28 5.97
N ASN A 21 -7.19 12.46 6.01
CA ASN A 21 -6.64 13.63 6.69
C ASN A 21 -6.64 13.49 8.23
N ASP A 22 -7.25 12.41 8.74
CA ASP A 22 -7.21 11.98 10.13
C ASP A 22 -5.92 11.19 10.47
N GLY A 23 -5.04 10.98 9.49
CA GLY A 23 -3.78 10.24 9.67
C GLY A 23 -3.98 8.73 9.81
N LYS A 24 -5.16 8.23 9.42
CA LYS A 24 -5.47 6.81 9.40
C LYS A 24 -5.34 6.29 7.98
N LEU A 25 -4.58 5.20 7.84
CA LEU A 25 -4.53 4.42 6.62
C LEU A 25 -5.52 3.27 6.75
N ARG A 26 -6.40 3.14 5.77
CA ARG A 26 -7.35 2.05 5.68
C ARG A 26 -7.14 1.27 4.39
N ILE A 27 -7.27 -0.03 4.50
CA ILE A 27 -7.20 -0.97 3.39
C ILE A 27 -8.47 -1.80 3.40
N TRP A 28 -9.18 -1.77 2.28
CA TRP A 28 -10.37 -2.55 2.03
C TRP A 28 -10.09 -3.61 0.99
N ASP A 29 -10.78 -4.72 1.13
CA ASP A 29 -10.94 -5.70 0.07
C ASP A 29 -11.89 -5.12 -0.99
N ALA A 30 -11.42 -5.00 -2.23
CA ALA A 30 -12.18 -4.35 -3.30
C ALA A 30 -13.40 -5.18 -3.74
N VAL A 31 -13.34 -6.52 -3.57
CA VAL A 31 -14.39 -7.46 -3.99
C VAL A 31 -15.49 -7.56 -2.95
N THR A 32 -15.13 -7.70 -1.68
CA THR A 32 -16.09 -7.87 -0.58
C THR A 32 -16.49 -6.54 0.08
N GLY A 33 -15.71 -5.47 -0.11
CA GLY A 33 -15.91 -4.18 0.55
C GLY A 33 -15.55 -4.20 2.04
N HIS A 34 -15.00 -5.30 2.55
CA HIS A 34 -14.67 -5.43 3.96
C HIS A 34 -13.36 -4.71 4.28
N LEU A 35 -13.35 -3.97 5.39
CA LEU A 35 -12.13 -3.36 5.92
C LEU A 35 -11.19 -4.47 6.40
N LYS A 36 -10.07 -4.66 5.70
CA LYS A 36 -9.04 -5.64 6.06
C LYS A 36 -8.11 -5.10 7.12
N GLN A 37 -7.74 -3.82 6.99
CA GLN A 37 -6.73 -3.23 7.87
C GLN A 37 -7.01 -1.75 8.10
N GLU A 38 -6.91 -1.33 9.36
CA GLU A 38 -6.84 0.06 9.75
C GLU A 38 -5.52 0.28 10.51
N TYR A 39 -4.69 1.17 9.99
CA TYR A 39 -3.46 1.59 10.62
C TYR A 39 -3.62 3.02 11.15
N VAL A 40 -3.56 3.13 12.47
CA VAL A 40 -3.58 4.40 13.18
C VAL A 40 -2.16 4.69 13.63
N SER A 41 -1.55 5.72 13.03
CA SER A 41 -0.22 6.14 13.48
C SER A 41 -0.29 6.65 14.92
N ASN A 42 0.63 6.21 15.78
CA ASN A 42 0.67 6.60 17.20
C ASN A 42 1.31 8.00 17.42
N LEU A 43 1.57 8.74 16.35
CA LEU A 43 2.23 10.03 16.43
C LEU A 43 1.18 11.08 16.80
N HIS A 44 1.37 11.72 17.95
CA HIS A 44 0.56 12.81 18.53
C HIS A 44 0.41 14.05 17.62
N LEU A 45 1.01 14.02 16.43
CA LEU A 45 0.87 15.00 15.37
C LEU A 45 0.07 14.33 14.26
N SER A 46 -1.24 14.63 14.18
CA SER A 46 -2.12 14.27 13.05
C SER A 46 -1.66 15.04 11.81
N SER A 47 -0.51 14.65 11.27
CA SER A 47 0.00 15.21 10.02
C SER A 47 -0.73 14.51 8.88
N PRO A 48 -1.33 15.24 7.93
CA PRO A 48 -2.02 14.62 6.81
C PRO A 48 -1.01 13.78 6.00
N CYS A 49 -1.35 12.52 5.73
CA CYS A 49 -0.61 11.74 4.74
C CYS A 49 -0.59 12.51 3.42
N CYS A 50 0.59 12.78 2.90
CA CYS A 50 0.75 13.53 1.64
C CYS A 50 0.96 12.63 0.42
N ALA A 51 1.25 11.33 0.61
CA ALA A 51 1.45 10.38 -0.47
C ALA A 51 1.17 8.93 -0.03
N LEU A 52 0.60 8.15 -0.94
CA LEU A 52 0.40 6.71 -0.82
C LEU A 52 0.85 6.04 -2.12
N ALA A 53 1.59 4.93 -2.03
CA ALA A 53 2.05 4.17 -3.19
C ALA A 53 2.04 2.66 -2.91
N TRP A 54 1.54 1.89 -3.87
CA TRP A 54 1.63 0.43 -3.85
C TRP A 54 3.00 -0.03 -4.35
N LEU A 55 3.68 -0.87 -3.57
CA LEU A 55 4.97 -1.46 -3.95
C LEU A 55 4.74 -2.90 -4.44
N TYR A 56 5.14 -3.17 -5.67
CA TYR A 56 5.28 -4.54 -6.15
C TYR A 56 6.61 -5.12 -5.69
N VAL A 57 6.55 -6.11 -4.80
CA VAL A 57 7.72 -6.95 -4.53
C VAL A 57 7.70 -8.08 -5.54
N SER A 58 8.34 -7.87 -6.70
CA SER A 58 8.72 -9.01 -7.56
C SER A 58 9.88 -9.71 -6.86
N SER A 59 9.59 -10.81 -6.14
CA SER A 59 10.62 -11.66 -5.56
C SER A 59 11.42 -12.32 -6.69
N ARG A 60 12.44 -11.64 -7.19
CA ARG A 60 13.42 -12.26 -8.07
C ARG A 60 14.30 -13.16 -7.21
N ALA A 61 13.84 -14.39 -6.98
CA ALA A 61 14.68 -15.44 -6.46
C ALA A 61 15.75 -15.74 -7.52
N THR A 62 16.90 -15.06 -7.45
CA THR A 62 18.09 -15.48 -8.17
C THR A 62 18.59 -16.76 -7.52
N ASN A 63 18.01 -17.90 -7.93
CA ASN A 63 18.69 -19.18 -7.82
C ASN A 63 19.88 -19.14 -8.77
N THR A 64 20.98 -18.52 -8.36
CA THR A 64 22.28 -18.75 -8.98
C THR A 64 22.78 -20.10 -8.49
N SER A 65 22.32 -21.16 -9.16
CA SER A 65 22.98 -22.46 -9.10
C SER A 65 24.37 -22.29 -9.70
N SER A 66 25.40 -22.57 -8.89
CA SER A 66 26.77 -22.74 -9.34
C SER A 66 26.83 -23.70 -10.53
N ILE A 67 27.31 -23.23 -11.68
CA ILE A 67 27.70 -24.11 -12.79
C ILE A 67 29.22 -24.00 -12.92
N TYR A 68 29.87 -25.14 -12.68
CA TYR A 68 31.29 -25.38 -12.91
C TYR A 68 31.63 -25.26 -14.40
N VAL A 69 32.71 -24.54 -14.72
CA VAL A 69 33.68 -24.87 -15.79
C VAL A 69 35.04 -24.30 -15.45
#